data_AF-A0A2G5J546-F1
#
_entry.id   AF-A0A2G5J546-F1
#
_cell.length_a   1.000
_cell.length_b   1.000
_cell.length_c   1.000
_cell.angle_alpha   90.00
_cell.angle_beta   90.00
_cell.angle_gamma   90.00
#
_symmetry.space_group_name_H-M   'P 1'
#
loop_
_entity.id
_entity.type
_entity.pdbx_description
1 polymer ?
#
loop_
_entity_poly.entity_id
_entity_poly.type
_entity_poly.pdbx_seq_one_letter_code
_entity_poly.pdbx_strand_id
1 'polypeptide(L)'
;MSLSHPDFELYDNVGRTGKQIKDHRGKRPTTDDLHRWAAHDAKQFTDGLTIEDAGQSVIAWTRQLYQVGTTAEFQAVATAVLGDGHSAVSELHQFLETAAEWCERNHEPKIAERYRQHAEQLSELGDQLSYLTDDHLADTYRRTYPSAPAQPTSGPAAAPAPPAAPARRSSR
;
A
#
# COMPACT_ATOMS: atom_id res chain seq x y z
N MET A 1 37.71 14.68 18.69
CA MET A 1 38.45 13.50 18.15
C MET A 1 38.11 13.45 16.67
N SER A 2 39.09 13.72 15.81
CA SER A 2 38.90 13.79 14.35
C SER A 2 38.76 12.37 13.81
N LEU A 3 37.62 12.03 13.21
CA LEU A 3 37.46 10.76 12.49
C LEU A 3 38.25 10.88 11.19
N SER A 4 39.49 10.38 11.22
CA SER A 4 40.34 10.24 10.05
C SER A 4 39.76 9.14 9.14
N HIS A 5 38.80 9.48 8.29
CA HIS A 5 38.38 8.59 7.21
C HIS A 5 39.41 8.70 6.06
N PRO A 6 39.88 7.59 5.47
CA PRO A 6 40.96 7.57 4.47
C PRO A 6 40.72 8.43 3.21
N ASP A 7 39.50 8.94 3.01
CA ASP A 7 39.10 9.74 1.85
C ASP A 7 39.52 11.22 1.88
N PHE A 8 40.24 11.67 2.91
CA PHE A 8 40.83 13.01 2.96
C PHE A 8 42.17 13.15 2.22
N GLU A 9 42.58 12.14 1.44
CA GLU A 9 43.68 12.35 0.49
C GLU A 9 43.26 13.34 -0.61
N LEU A 10 43.97 14.46 -0.66
CA LEU A 10 43.75 15.62 -1.53
C LEU A 10 43.71 15.26 -3.03
N TYR A 11 44.20 14.07 -3.41
CA TYR A 11 44.48 13.68 -4.78
C TYR A 11 43.61 12.53 -5.32
N ASP A 12 42.81 11.84 -4.51
CA ASP A 12 41.88 10.85 -5.04
C ASP A 12 40.54 11.49 -5.44
N ASN A 13 40.46 11.88 -6.72
CA ASN A 13 39.27 12.50 -7.32
C ASN A 13 38.46 11.51 -8.17
N VAL A 14 38.78 10.22 -8.14
CA VAL A 14 38.07 9.22 -8.95
C VAL A 14 36.65 9.06 -8.39
N GLY A 15 35.64 9.37 -9.20
CA GLY A 15 34.22 9.27 -8.81
C GLY A 15 33.62 10.48 -8.10
N ARG A 16 34.31 11.64 -8.04
CA ARG A 16 33.75 12.89 -7.48
C ARG A 16 32.97 13.70 -8.53
N THR A 17 31.82 14.25 -8.15
CA THR A 17 31.06 15.23 -8.94
C THR A 17 31.66 16.64 -8.81
N GLY A 18 31.44 17.51 -9.79
CA GLY A 18 31.97 18.89 -9.78
C GLY A 18 31.49 19.75 -8.60
N LYS A 19 30.39 19.35 -7.93
CA LYS A 19 29.88 19.99 -6.71
C LYS A 19 30.74 19.65 -5.48
N GLN A 20 31.21 18.41 -5.36
CA GLN A 20 32.08 17.95 -4.26
C GLN A 20 33.46 18.62 -4.29
N ILE A 21 34.00 18.90 -5.49
CA ILE A 21 35.28 19.63 -5.64
C ILE A 21 35.12 21.09 -5.18
N LYS A 22 33.94 21.69 -5.40
CA LYS A 22 33.67 23.10 -5.09
C LYS A 22 33.38 23.33 -3.59
N ASP A 23 32.77 22.36 -2.92
CA ASP A 23 32.43 22.42 -1.48
C ASP A 23 33.58 22.03 -0.53
N HIS A 24 34.75 21.64 -1.05
CA HIS A 24 35.94 21.34 -0.24
C HIS A 24 36.37 22.48 0.70
N ARG A 25 35.96 23.73 0.44
CA ARG A 25 36.23 24.88 1.34
C ARG A 25 35.58 24.74 2.73
N GLY A 26 34.55 23.91 2.91
CA GLY A 26 33.78 23.81 4.15
C GLY A 26 34.27 22.78 5.18
N LYS A 27 35.25 21.91 4.84
CA LYS A 27 35.75 20.82 5.72
C LYS A 27 34.65 19.92 6.33
N ARG A 28 33.51 19.75 5.66
CA ARG A 28 32.42 18.84 6.08
C ARG A 28 32.08 17.89 4.93
N PRO A 29 31.82 16.60 5.19
CA PRO A 29 31.38 15.66 4.17
C PRO A 29 30.01 16.09 3.60
N THR A 30 29.82 15.90 2.29
CA THR A 30 28.53 16.08 1.64
C THR A 30 27.64 14.85 1.85
N THR A 31 26.34 14.94 1.56
CA THR A 31 25.43 13.77 1.59
C THR A 31 25.93 12.66 0.67
N ASP A 32 26.47 13.01 -0.50
CA ASP A 32 27.02 12.03 -1.44
C ASP A 32 28.27 11.34 -0.86
N ASP A 33 29.10 12.07 -0.10
CA ASP A 33 30.24 11.49 0.60
C ASP A 33 29.77 10.50 1.68
N LEU A 34 28.74 10.86 2.47
CA LEU A 34 28.16 9.97 3.48
C LEU A 34 27.59 8.69 2.86
N HIS A 35 26.89 8.79 1.72
CA HIS A 35 26.37 7.63 1.01
C HIS A 35 27.48 6.72 0.47
N ARG A 36 28.55 7.30 -0.10
CA ARG A 36 29.69 6.51 -0.58
C ARG A 36 30.36 5.76 0.55
N TRP A 37 30.55 6.40 1.71
CA TRP A 37 31.15 5.75 2.88
C TRP A 37 30.26 4.61 3.40
N ALA A 38 28.96 4.85 3.54
CA ALA A 38 28.03 3.79 3.96
C ALA A 38 28.03 2.60 2.98
N ALA A 39 28.09 2.85 1.66
CA ALA A 39 28.15 1.80 0.66
C ALA A 39 29.47 1.01 0.73
N HIS A 40 30.59 1.69 0.97
CA HIS A 40 31.88 1.04 1.16
C HIS A 40 31.88 0.15 2.40
N ASP A 41 31.40 0.66 3.54
CA ASP A 41 31.38 -0.07 4.81
C ASP A 41 30.40 -1.26 4.79
N ALA A 42 29.30 -1.13 4.04
CA ALA A 42 28.33 -2.20 3.86
C ALA A 42 28.75 -3.24 2.82
N LYS A 43 29.84 -3.02 2.05
CA LYS A 43 30.19 -3.82 0.87
C LYS A 43 30.26 -5.33 1.16
N GLN A 44 30.89 -5.72 2.26
CA GLN A 44 31.01 -7.14 2.62
C GLN A 44 29.65 -7.78 2.91
N PHE A 45 28.75 -7.04 3.57
CA PHE A 45 27.40 -7.50 3.83
C PHE A 45 26.59 -7.61 2.54
N THR A 46 26.65 -6.58 1.67
CA THR A 46 25.90 -6.55 0.42
C THR A 46 26.38 -7.58 -0.60
N ASP A 47 27.68 -7.86 -0.68
CA ASP A 47 28.25 -8.90 -1.55
C ASP A 47 27.76 -10.30 -1.16
N GLY A 48 27.35 -10.50 0.10
CA GLY A 48 26.82 -11.76 0.61
C GLY A 48 25.29 -11.91 0.50
N LEU A 49 24.57 -10.87 0.07
CA LEU A 49 23.12 -10.94 -0.11
C LEU A 49 22.80 -11.75 -1.38
N THR A 50 22.09 -12.87 -1.22
CA THR A 50 21.58 -13.68 -2.33
C THR A 50 20.11 -13.37 -2.66
N ILE A 51 19.61 -12.24 -2.19
CA ILE A 51 18.20 -11.83 -2.33
C ILE A 51 18.03 -11.19 -3.72
N GLU A 52 16.96 -11.55 -4.43
CA GLU A 52 16.61 -10.89 -5.69
C GLU A 52 16.40 -9.38 -5.47
N ASP A 53 16.68 -8.58 -6.50
CA ASP A 53 16.48 -7.12 -6.46
C ASP A 53 15.04 -6.82 -6.03
N ALA A 54 14.89 -6.16 -4.86
CA ALA A 54 13.60 -5.88 -4.25
C ALA A 54 12.64 -5.12 -5.20
N GLY A 55 13.18 -4.34 -6.14
CA GLY A 55 12.39 -3.66 -7.16
C GLY A 55 11.83 -4.59 -8.24
N GLN A 56 12.47 -5.73 -8.51
CA GLN A 56 12.01 -6.69 -9.53
C GLN A 56 10.67 -7.32 -9.17
N SER A 57 10.43 -7.59 -7.87
CA SER A 57 9.15 -8.12 -7.39
C SER A 57 8.01 -7.14 -7.71
N VAL A 58 8.20 -5.84 -7.47
CA VAL A 58 7.19 -4.81 -7.78
C VAL A 58 6.97 -4.65 -9.29
N ILE A 59 8.05 -4.71 -10.08
CA ILE A 59 7.97 -4.66 -11.55
C ILE A 59 7.17 -5.86 -12.08
N ALA A 60 7.37 -7.05 -11.53
CA ALA A 60 6.67 -8.26 -11.93
C ALA A 60 5.15 -8.16 -11.70
N TRP A 61 4.74 -7.68 -10.52
CA TRP A 61 3.32 -7.44 -10.20
C TRP A 61 2.71 -6.33 -11.06
N THR A 62 3.46 -5.25 -11.31
CA THR A 62 3.03 -4.17 -12.20
C THR A 62 2.79 -4.68 -13.62
N ARG A 63 3.58 -5.65 -14.10
CA ARG A 63 3.39 -6.26 -15.42
C ARG A 63 2.08 -7.05 -15.55
N GLN A 64 1.60 -7.66 -14.46
CA GLN A 64 0.31 -8.37 -14.47
C GLN A 64 -0.85 -7.43 -14.75
N LEU A 65 -0.80 -6.18 -14.25
CA LEU A 65 -1.82 -5.17 -14.54
C LEU A 65 -1.93 -4.80 -16.02
N TYR A 66 -0.89 -5.02 -16.84
CA TYR A 66 -0.99 -4.82 -18.30
C TYR A 66 -1.64 -6.01 -19.01
N GLN A 67 -1.82 -7.14 -18.33
CA GLN A 67 -2.36 -8.37 -18.89
C GLN A 67 -3.81 -8.64 -18.48
N VAL A 68 -4.31 -7.95 -17.44
CA VAL A 68 -5.70 -8.12 -16.99
C VAL A 68 -6.68 -7.65 -18.06
N GLY A 69 -7.66 -8.50 -18.38
CA GLY A 69 -8.74 -8.20 -19.33
C GLY A 69 -10.08 -7.94 -18.65
N THR A 70 -10.20 -8.26 -17.36
CA THR A 70 -11.45 -8.14 -16.61
C THR A 70 -11.25 -7.48 -15.23
N THR A 71 -12.31 -6.90 -14.68
CA THR A 71 -12.30 -6.33 -13.32
C THR A 71 -12.02 -7.39 -12.24
N ALA A 72 -12.41 -8.64 -12.47
CA ALA A 72 -12.12 -9.74 -11.55
C ALA A 72 -10.62 -10.09 -11.52
N GLU A 73 -9.96 -10.12 -12.69
CA GLU A 73 -8.51 -10.33 -12.78
C GLU A 73 -7.75 -9.14 -12.17
N PHE A 74 -8.20 -7.92 -12.40
CA PHE A 74 -7.66 -6.72 -11.74
C PHE A 74 -7.75 -6.84 -10.22
N GLN A 75 -8.92 -7.23 -9.69
CA GLN A 75 -9.10 -7.42 -8.25
C GLN A 75 -8.15 -8.47 -7.69
N ALA A 76 -7.96 -9.61 -8.37
CA ALA A 76 -7.05 -10.65 -7.90
C ALA A 76 -5.61 -10.14 -7.78
N VAL A 77 -5.15 -9.35 -8.76
CA VAL A 77 -3.82 -8.70 -8.72
C VAL A 77 -3.77 -7.65 -7.60
N ALA A 78 -4.83 -6.86 -7.43
CA ALA A 78 -4.93 -5.86 -6.37
C ALA A 78 -4.88 -6.49 -4.97
N THR A 79 -5.63 -7.56 -4.71
CA THR A 79 -5.60 -8.30 -3.44
C THR A 79 -4.23 -8.92 -3.17
N ALA A 80 -3.51 -9.38 -4.20
CA ALA A 80 -2.14 -9.89 -4.00
C ALA A 80 -1.16 -8.80 -3.55
N VAL A 81 -1.39 -7.54 -3.93
CA VAL A 81 -0.52 -6.41 -3.59
C VAL A 81 -0.96 -5.71 -2.30
N LEU A 82 -2.28 -5.55 -2.10
CA LEU A 82 -2.89 -4.73 -1.05
C LEU A 82 -3.58 -5.52 0.06
N GLY A 83 -3.87 -6.81 -0.16
CA GLY A 83 -4.67 -7.62 0.75
C GLY A 83 -3.93 -8.01 2.03
N ASP A 84 -4.59 -8.80 2.85
CA ASP A 84 -4.03 -9.28 4.10
C ASP A 84 -3.02 -10.42 3.89
N GLY A 85 -2.08 -10.56 4.84
CA GLY A 85 -1.12 -11.67 4.88
C GLY A 85 0.22 -11.33 4.22
N HIS A 86 0.62 -12.09 3.20
CA HIS A 86 1.90 -11.94 2.48
C HIS A 86 1.80 -10.99 1.28
N SER A 87 1.03 -9.90 1.41
CA SER A 87 0.92 -8.90 0.36
C SER A 87 2.15 -7.98 0.35
N ALA A 88 2.37 -7.27 -0.76
CA ALA A 88 3.49 -6.34 -0.85
C ALA A 88 3.42 -5.22 0.20
N VAL A 89 2.20 -4.74 0.53
CA VAL A 89 1.99 -3.74 1.57
C VAL A 89 2.27 -4.32 2.96
N SER A 90 1.79 -5.52 3.26
CA SER A 90 2.03 -6.16 4.57
C SER A 90 3.50 -6.51 4.79
N GLU A 91 4.20 -7.01 3.76
CA GLU A 91 5.64 -7.30 3.83
C GLU A 91 6.47 -6.02 4.02
N LEU A 92 6.07 -4.92 3.36
CA LEU A 92 6.72 -3.63 3.55
C LEU A 92 6.45 -3.03 4.95
N HIS A 93 5.22 -3.17 5.47
CA HIS A 93 4.92 -2.80 6.85
C HIS A 93 5.82 -3.56 7.82
N GLN A 94 5.92 -4.90 7.67
CA GLN A 94 6.75 -5.72 8.54
C GLN A 94 8.24 -5.35 8.43
N PHE A 95 8.72 -4.98 7.25
CA PHE A 95 10.07 -4.45 7.06
C PHE A 95 10.28 -3.14 7.87
N LEU A 96 9.33 -2.21 7.84
CA LEU A 96 9.42 -0.95 8.58
C LEU A 96 9.43 -1.17 10.10
N GLU A 97 8.59 -2.07 10.60
CA GLU A 97 8.59 -2.46 12.02
C GLU A 97 9.93 -3.10 12.41
N THR A 98 10.46 -4.00 11.58
CA THR A 98 11.76 -4.64 11.81
C THR A 98 12.90 -3.61 11.81
N ALA A 99 12.82 -2.60 10.94
CA ALA A 99 13.75 -1.47 10.91
C ALA A 99 13.65 -0.62 12.19
N ALA A 100 12.44 -0.37 12.69
CA ALA A 100 12.22 0.33 13.95
C ALA A 100 12.85 -0.43 15.14
N GLU A 101 12.64 -1.74 15.23
CA GLU A 101 13.25 -2.60 16.26
C GLU A 101 14.79 -2.58 16.18
N TRP A 102 15.35 -2.56 14.98
CA TRP A 102 16.79 -2.40 14.81
C TRP A 102 17.25 -1.03 15.34
N CYS A 103 16.55 0.06 15.00
CA CYS A 103 16.87 1.40 15.50
C CYS A 103 16.81 1.48 17.03
N GLU A 104 15.84 0.86 17.68
CA GLU A 104 15.77 0.82 19.15
C GLU A 104 16.95 0.10 19.78
N ARG A 105 17.31 -1.08 19.25
CA ARG A 105 18.48 -1.84 19.71
C ARG A 105 19.78 -1.05 19.52
N ASN A 106 19.83 -0.17 18.53
CA ASN A 106 20.97 0.71 18.25
C ASN A 106 20.86 2.09 18.92
N HIS A 107 19.96 2.25 19.91
CA HIS A 107 19.82 3.46 20.73
C HIS A 107 19.35 4.71 19.95
N GLU A 108 18.59 4.50 18.87
CA GLU A 108 18.01 5.55 18.01
C GLU A 108 16.47 5.60 18.09
N PRO A 109 15.87 5.87 19.27
CA PRO A 109 14.42 5.75 19.49
C PRO A 109 13.61 6.76 18.67
N LYS A 110 14.17 7.94 18.38
CA LYS A 110 13.49 8.94 17.53
C LYS A 110 13.36 8.50 16.09
N ILE A 111 14.32 7.70 15.60
CA ILE A 111 14.27 7.15 14.25
C ILE A 111 13.33 5.94 14.23
N ALA A 112 13.37 5.10 15.27
CA ALA A 112 12.44 3.99 15.43
C ALA A 112 10.96 4.46 15.37
N GLU A 113 10.64 5.51 16.13
CA GLU A 113 9.28 6.08 16.13
C GLU A 113 8.83 6.53 14.73
N ARG A 114 9.74 7.12 13.94
CA ARG A 114 9.43 7.53 12.57
C ARG A 114 9.17 6.34 11.66
N TYR A 115 9.91 5.24 11.82
CA TYR A 115 9.65 4.02 11.06
C TYR A 115 8.28 3.43 11.37
N ARG A 116 7.89 3.38 12.66
CA ARG A 116 6.55 2.92 13.08
C ARG A 116 5.44 3.82 12.55
N GLN A 117 5.60 5.13 12.67
CA GLN A 117 4.64 6.08 12.13
C GLN A 117 4.42 5.86 10.63
N HIS A 118 5.48 5.58 9.87
CA HIS A 118 5.37 5.28 8.45
C HIS A 118 4.77 3.89 8.18
N ALA A 119 4.98 2.90 9.05
CA ALA A 119 4.33 1.59 8.96
C ALA A 119 2.81 1.71 9.16
N GLU A 120 2.37 2.51 10.14
CA GLU A 120 0.96 2.83 10.38
C GLU A 120 0.33 3.53 9.16
N GLN A 121 0.98 4.58 8.66
CA GLN A 121 0.53 5.30 7.45
C GLN A 121 0.43 4.38 6.23
N LEU A 122 1.36 3.43 6.10
CA LEU A 122 1.34 2.46 5.01
C LEU A 122 0.17 1.48 5.14
N SER A 123 -0.14 1.01 6.35
CA SER A 123 -1.33 0.19 6.60
C SER A 123 -2.62 0.94 6.28
N GLU A 124 -2.75 2.18 6.77
CA GLU A 124 -3.91 3.02 6.48
C GLU A 124 -4.09 3.24 4.97
N LEU A 125 -2.99 3.46 4.24
CA LEU A 125 -3.02 3.58 2.78
C LEU A 125 -3.43 2.27 2.11
N GLY A 126 -2.91 1.13 2.59
CA GLY A 126 -3.30 -0.20 2.12
C GLY A 126 -4.81 -0.43 2.25
N ASP A 127 -5.37 -0.14 3.42
CA ASP A 127 -6.81 -0.26 3.70
C ASP A 127 -7.63 0.64 2.76
N GLN A 128 -7.23 1.91 2.61
CA GLN A 128 -7.91 2.87 1.72
C GLN A 128 -7.93 2.39 0.27
N LEU A 129 -6.82 1.83 -0.21
CA LEU A 129 -6.72 1.31 -1.57
C LEU A 129 -7.55 0.02 -1.72
N SER A 130 -7.53 -0.88 -0.74
CA SER A 130 -8.37 -2.09 -0.73
C SER A 130 -9.87 -1.75 -0.79
N TYR A 131 -10.32 -0.76 -0.01
CA TYR A 131 -11.70 -0.28 -0.09
C TYR A 131 -12.05 0.29 -1.47
N LEU A 132 -11.14 1.03 -2.10
CA LEU A 132 -11.35 1.58 -3.43
C LEU A 132 -11.47 0.48 -4.49
N THR A 133 -10.66 -0.58 -4.40
CA THR A 133 -10.73 -1.71 -5.32
C THR A 133 -12.01 -2.53 -5.13
N ASP A 134 -12.44 -2.72 -3.89
CA ASP A 134 -13.69 -3.41 -3.56
C ASP A 134 -14.92 -2.64 -4.06
N ASP A 135 -14.96 -1.31 -3.89
CA ASP A 135 -16.07 -0.50 -4.40
C ASP A 135 -16.11 -0.51 -5.93
N HIS A 136 -14.94 -0.44 -6.59
CA HIS A 136 -14.85 -0.55 -8.05
C HIS A 136 -15.38 -1.91 -8.57
N LEU A 137 -15.02 -3.00 -7.91
CA LEU A 137 -15.54 -4.34 -8.21
C LEU A 137 -17.05 -4.37 -8.02
N ALA A 138 -17.54 -3.89 -6.87
CA ALA A 138 -18.96 -3.91 -6.53
C ALA A 138 -19.81 -3.06 -7.50
N ASP A 139 -19.34 -1.87 -7.89
CA ASP A 139 -20.02 -1.03 -8.90
C ASP A 139 -20.08 -1.72 -10.27
N THR A 140 -18.96 -2.32 -10.71
CA THR A 140 -18.92 -3.06 -11.98
C THR A 140 -19.93 -4.22 -11.98
N TYR A 141 -19.92 -5.04 -10.93
CA TYR A 141 -20.84 -6.18 -10.82
C TYR A 141 -22.31 -5.75 -10.69
N ARG A 142 -22.59 -4.66 -9.96
CA ARG A 142 -23.95 -4.08 -9.87
C ARG A 142 -24.48 -3.63 -11.23
N ARG A 143 -23.61 -3.08 -12.09
CA ARG A 143 -23.98 -2.67 -13.45
C ARG A 143 -24.17 -3.86 -14.39
N THR A 144 -23.31 -4.88 -14.29
CA THR A 144 -23.38 -6.07 -15.16
C THR A 144 -24.53 -7.00 -14.77
N TYR A 145 -24.85 -7.08 -13.47
CA TYR A 145 -25.92 -7.92 -12.92
C TYR A 145 -26.90 -7.06 -12.12
N PRO A 146 -27.72 -6.22 -12.79
CA PRO A 146 -28.72 -5.43 -12.10
C PRO A 146 -29.72 -6.36 -11.40
N SER A 147 -29.93 -6.13 -10.10
CA SER A 147 -30.98 -6.84 -9.35
C SER A 147 -32.30 -6.67 -10.08
N ALA A 148 -33.03 -7.78 -10.28
CA ALA A 148 -34.36 -7.73 -10.88
C ALA A 148 -35.21 -6.71 -10.10
N PRO A 149 -35.94 -5.81 -10.80
CA PRO A 149 -36.82 -4.88 -10.12
C PRO A 149 -37.75 -5.68 -9.21
N ALA A 150 -37.81 -5.32 -7.94
CA ALA A 150 -38.78 -5.91 -7.01
C ALA A 150 -40.15 -5.81 -7.69
N GLN A 151 -40.75 -6.97 -8.00
CA GLN A 151 -42.09 -6.96 -8.54
C GLN A 151 -42.95 -6.16 -7.58
N PRO A 152 -43.76 -5.19 -8.05
CA PRO A 152 -44.71 -4.54 -7.18
C PRO A 152 -45.54 -5.65 -6.56
N THR A 153 -45.47 -5.75 -5.23
CA THR A 153 -46.36 -6.60 -4.47
C THR A 153 -47.76 -6.20 -4.89
N SER A 154 -48.40 -7.05 -5.69
CA SER A 154 -49.82 -6.95 -5.98
C SER A 154 -50.49 -6.86 -4.61
N GLY A 155 -51.00 -5.66 -4.29
CA GLY A 155 -51.64 -5.39 -3.01
C GLY A 155 -52.69 -6.47 -2.72
N PRO A 156 -52.97 -6.76 -1.44
CA PRO A 156 -53.93 -7.79 -1.08
C PRO A 156 -55.23 -7.53 -1.84
N ALA A 157 -55.65 -8.53 -2.64
CA ALA A 157 -56.89 -8.47 -3.38
C ALA A 157 -58.01 -8.08 -2.42
N ALA A 158 -58.65 -6.94 -2.68
CA ALA A 158 -59.78 -6.49 -1.89
C ALA A 158 -60.83 -7.62 -1.88
N ALA A 159 -61.17 -8.09 -0.68
CA ALA A 159 -62.16 -9.13 -0.47
C ALA A 159 -63.49 -8.72 -1.14
N PRO A 160 -64.21 -9.66 -1.79
CA PRO A 160 -65.49 -9.34 -2.40
C PRO A 160 -66.48 -8.86 -1.35
N ALA A 161 -67.20 -7.77 -1.67
CA ALA A 161 -68.18 -7.15 -0.78
C ALA A 161 -69.28 -8.15 -0.38
N PRO A 162 -69.73 -8.14 0.90
CA PRO A 162 -70.79 -9.02 1.35
C PRO A 162 -72.13 -8.64 0.69
N PRO A 163 -73.02 -9.61 0.42
CA PRO A 163 -74.32 -9.33 -0.15
C PRO A 163 -75.20 -8.51 0.81
N ALA A 164 -75.95 -7.57 0.24
CA ALA A 164 -76.84 -6.68 0.97
C ALA A 164 -77.90 -7.44 1.78
N ALA A 165 -78.08 -7.04 3.04
CA ALA A 165 -79.13 -7.57 3.91
C ALA A 165 -80.53 -7.10 3.45
N PRO A 166 -81.57 -7.94 3.60
CA PRO A 166 -82.92 -7.58 3.19
C PRO A 166 -83.53 -6.52 4.12
N ALA A 167 -84.22 -5.55 3.52
CA ALA A 167 -84.93 -4.48 4.21
C ALA A 167 -85.99 -5.02 5.17
N ARG A 168 -85.87 -4.66 6.45
CA ARG A 168 -86.95 -4.87 7.43
C ARG A 168 -88.13 -3.97 7.09
N ARG A 169 -89.25 -4.58 6.75
CA ARG A 169 -90.55 -3.94 6.55
C ARG A 169 -91.13 -3.59 7.92
N SER A 170 -91.19 -2.31 8.27
CA SER A 170 -91.95 -1.83 9.41
C SER A 170 -93.44 -1.93 9.11
N SER A 171 -94.18 -2.66 9.94
CA SER A 171 -95.64 -2.62 10.00
C SER A 171 -96.06 -2.29 11.44
N ARG A 172 -96.52 -1.05 11.58
CA ARG A 172 -97.64 -0.52 12.37
C ARG A 172 -98.17 -1.34 13.54
#